data_AF-A0A8T4TTW7-F1
#
_entry.id   AF-A0A8T4TTW7-F1
#
_cell.length_a   1.000
_cell.length_b   1.000
_cell.length_c   1.000
_cell.angle_alpha   90.00
_cell.angle_beta   90.00
_cell.angle_gamma   90.00
#
_symmetry.space_group_name_H-M   'P 1'
#
loop_
_entity.id
_entity.type
_entity.pdbx_description
1 polymer ?
#
loop_
_entity_poly.entity_id
_entity_poly.type
_entity_poly.pdbx_seq_one_letter_code
_entity_poly.pdbx_strand_id
1 'polypeptide(L)'
;MEKRGVSYEPFIYIIIVIVAGLVFIFGFQQINKLNSLNEQVIYAEFQSDFKKAVEEAYSKNQGSVMTFSAQSSNKPLRLPKSIERIYFEVVNGETMIVPSDSKYHGFVVENLRAEAQNIKTNGQASFVLENRVVEGETKVVLKNV
;
A
#
# COMPACT_ATOMS: atom_id res chain seq x y z
N MET A 1 -9.96 38.45 60.32
CA MET A 1 -10.40 37.41 59.36
C MET A 1 -9.42 37.42 58.19
N GLU A 2 -8.40 36.58 58.25
CA GLU A 2 -7.51 36.36 57.11
C GLU A 2 -8.29 35.65 56.02
N LYS A 3 -8.51 36.34 54.88
CA LYS A 3 -8.93 35.68 53.65
C LYS A 3 -7.76 34.80 53.22
N ARG A 4 -7.81 33.52 53.55
CA ARG A 4 -6.93 32.49 52.97
C ARG A 4 -7.18 32.49 51.46
N GLY A 5 -6.42 33.30 50.73
CA GLY A 5 -6.33 33.19 49.29
C GLY A 5 -5.82 31.80 49.01
N VAL A 6 -6.68 30.95 48.45
CA VAL A 6 -6.26 29.66 47.89
C VAL A 6 -5.09 29.97 46.98
N SER A 7 -3.91 29.44 47.29
CA SER A 7 -2.70 29.66 46.49
C SER A 7 -3.02 29.26 45.05
N TYR A 8 -3.17 30.26 44.18
CA TYR A 8 -3.56 30.08 42.78
C TYR A 8 -2.45 29.39 41.97
N GLU A 9 -1.20 29.57 42.39
CA GLU A 9 -0.01 29.06 41.71
C GLU A 9 0.00 27.53 41.54
N PRO A 10 -0.13 26.68 42.58
CA PRO A 10 -0.13 25.22 42.42
C PRO A 10 -1.28 24.74 41.53
N PHE A 11 -2.44 25.41 41.59
CA PHE A 11 -3.59 25.09 40.74
C PHE A 11 -3.32 25.42 39.26
N ILE A 12 -2.68 26.55 38.98
CA ILE A 12 -2.25 26.94 37.62
C ILE A 12 -1.24 25.93 37.08
N TYR A 13 -0.24 25.51 37.87
CA TYR A 13 0.73 24.49 37.45
C TYR A 13 0.06 23.15 37.13
N ILE A 14 -0.89 22.68 37.94
CA ILE A 14 -1.65 21.46 37.67
C ILE A 14 -2.43 21.58 36.35
N ILE A 15 -3.11 22.71 36.11
CA ILE A 15 -3.83 22.94 34.86
C ILE A 15 -2.88 22.95 33.66
N ILE A 16 -1.72 23.62 33.75
CA ILE A 16 -0.73 23.66 32.67
C ILE A 16 -0.26 22.25 32.32
N VAL A 17 0.03 21.41 33.32
CA VAL A 17 0.45 20.02 33.10
C VAL A 17 -0.65 19.20 32.43
N ILE A 18 -1.91 19.38 32.84
CA ILE A 18 -3.06 18.69 32.21
C ILE A 18 -3.24 19.15 30.76
N VAL A 19 -3.20 20.46 30.50
CA VAL A 19 -3.36 21.03 29.16
C VAL A 19 -2.21 20.56 28.25
N ALA A 20 -0.96 20.59 28.74
CA ALA A 20 0.18 20.06 28.01
C ALA A 20 0.00 18.57 27.69
N GLY A 21 -0.43 17.76 28.66
CA GLY A 21 -0.73 16.35 28.48
C GLY A 21 -1.80 16.09 27.41
N LEU A 22 -2.88 16.87 27.42
CA LEU A 22 -3.93 16.79 26.40
C LEU A 22 -3.40 17.14 25.01
N VAL A 23 -2.61 18.21 24.87
CA VAL A 23 -2.00 18.60 23.58
C VAL A 23 -1.14 17.47 23.03
N PHE A 24 -0.33 16.82 23.87
CA PHE A 24 0.46 15.65 23.44
C PHE A 24 -0.45 14.51 23.00
N ILE A 25 -1.46 14.14 23.79
CA ILE A 25 -2.38 13.04 23.45
C ILE A 25 -3.10 13.30 22.12
N PHE A 26 -3.69 14.48 21.94
CA PHE A 26 -4.39 14.83 20.70
C PHE A 26 -3.43 14.94 19.52
N GLY A 27 -2.23 15.49 19.73
CA GLY A 27 -1.18 15.56 18.72
C GLY A 27 -0.76 14.17 18.23
N PHE A 28 -0.46 13.25 19.15
CA PHE A 28 -0.11 11.87 18.81
C PHE A 28 -1.24 11.13 18.09
N GLN A 29 -2.50 11.30 18.54
CA GLN A 29 -3.65 10.70 17.87
C GLN A 29 -3.80 11.19 16.42
N GLN A 30 -3.61 12.48 16.16
CA GLN A 30 -3.67 13.03 14.81
C GLN A 30 -2.55 12.51 13.92
N ILE A 31 -1.31 12.42 14.43
CA ILE A 31 -0.17 11.87 13.69
C ILE A 31 -0.44 10.41 13.29
N ASN A 32 -0.93 9.59 14.22
CA ASN A 32 -1.26 8.19 13.93
C ASN A 32 -2.37 8.07 12.88
N LYS A 33 -3.39 8.91 12.95
CA LYS A 33 -4.46 8.95 11.95
C LYS A 33 -3.93 9.35 10.58
N LEU A 34 -3.08 10.37 10.49
CA LEU A 34 -2.44 10.80 9.24
C LEU A 34 -1.58 9.69 8.63
N ASN A 35 -0.79 8.99 9.45
CA ASN A 35 0.01 7.86 9.00
C ASN A 35 -0.87 6.74 8.42
N SER A 36 -1.99 6.41 9.08
CA SER A 36 -2.91 5.40 8.58
C SER A 36 -3.57 5.79 7.25
N LEU A 37 -3.94 7.06 7.09
CA LEU A 37 -4.48 7.59 5.84
C LEU A 37 -3.44 7.54 4.72
N ASN A 38 -2.20 7.90 5.03
CA ASN A 38 -1.11 7.86 4.08
C ASN A 38 -0.85 6.44 3.57
N GLU A 39 -0.86 5.43 4.43
CA GLU A 39 -0.71 4.03 3.98
C GLU A 39 -1.88 3.57 3.09
N GLN A 40 -3.12 3.96 3.41
CA GLN A 40 -4.28 3.66 2.55
C GLN A 40 -4.17 4.32 1.17
N VAL A 41 -3.69 5.56 1.12
CA VAL A 41 -3.46 6.27 -0.16
C VAL A 41 -2.39 5.55 -0.99
N ILE A 42 -1.26 5.18 -0.39
CA ILE A 42 -0.20 4.43 -1.08
C ILE A 42 -0.75 3.10 -1.63
N TYR A 43 -1.62 2.43 -0.88
CA TYR A 43 -2.24 1.19 -1.37
C TYR A 43 -3.21 1.43 -2.55
N ALA A 44 -4.02 2.48 -2.49
CA ALA A 44 -4.91 2.84 -3.59
C ALA A 44 -4.12 3.23 -4.86
N GLU A 45 -3.03 3.98 -4.71
CA GLU A 45 -2.09 4.29 -5.80
C GLU A 45 -1.50 3.02 -6.40
N PHE A 46 -1.04 2.07 -5.55
CA PHE A 46 -0.56 0.77 -6.02
C PHE A 46 -1.58 0.04 -6.88
N GLN A 47 -2.84 -0.04 -6.43
CA GLN A 47 -3.90 -0.71 -7.19
C GLN A 47 -4.10 -0.08 -8.56
N SER A 48 -4.17 1.25 -8.62
CA SER A 48 -4.30 2.01 -9.87
C SER A 48 -3.11 1.76 -10.80
N ASP A 49 -1.90 1.90 -10.29
CA ASP A 49 -0.68 1.83 -11.10
C ASP A 49 -0.41 0.41 -11.60
N PHE A 50 -0.72 -0.60 -10.79
CA PHE A 50 -0.60 -2.00 -11.17
C PHE A 50 -1.61 -2.35 -12.27
N LYS A 51 -2.87 -1.90 -12.17
CA LYS A 51 -3.87 -2.08 -13.23
C LYS A 51 -3.43 -1.43 -14.55
N LYS A 52 -2.98 -0.18 -14.49
CA LYS A 52 -2.45 0.54 -15.65
C LYS A 52 -1.24 -0.17 -16.28
N ALA A 53 -0.33 -0.69 -15.46
CA ALA A 53 0.83 -1.43 -15.95
C ALA A 53 0.43 -2.69 -16.72
N VAL A 54 -0.59 -3.42 -16.24
CA VAL A 54 -1.13 -4.59 -16.93
C VAL A 54 -1.85 -4.19 -18.22
N GLU A 55 -2.70 -3.16 -18.22
CA GLU A 55 -3.32 -2.65 -19.45
C GLU A 55 -2.29 -2.18 -20.49
N GLU A 56 -1.25 -1.49 -20.04
CA GLU A 56 -0.17 -1.04 -20.91
C GLU A 56 0.60 -2.23 -21.51
N ALA A 57 0.91 -3.25 -20.71
CA ALA A 57 1.53 -4.47 -21.22
C ALA A 57 0.60 -5.22 -22.21
N TYR A 58 -0.70 -5.28 -21.91
CA TYR A 58 -1.70 -5.94 -22.73
C TYR A 58 -1.91 -5.27 -24.09
N SER A 59 -1.85 -3.93 -24.14
CA SER A 59 -2.00 -3.16 -25.38
C SER A 59 -0.77 -3.21 -26.30
N LYS A 60 0.37 -3.73 -25.83
CA LYS A 60 1.58 -3.90 -26.64
C LYS A 60 1.51 -5.17 -27.49
N ASN A 61 2.40 -5.26 -28.47
CA ASN A 61 2.51 -6.45 -29.32
C ASN A 61 2.83 -7.70 -28.47
N GLN A 62 2.35 -8.87 -28.90
CA GLN A 62 2.70 -10.15 -28.29
C GLN A 62 4.22 -10.32 -28.18
N GLY A 63 4.68 -10.84 -27.04
CA GLY A 63 6.09 -10.98 -26.69
C GLY A 63 6.71 -9.73 -26.08
N SER A 64 5.98 -8.62 -25.97
CA SER A 64 6.46 -7.42 -25.30
C SER A 64 6.63 -7.66 -23.80
N VAL A 65 7.76 -7.22 -23.26
CA VAL A 65 8.12 -7.36 -21.85
C VAL A 65 8.26 -5.99 -21.20
N MET A 66 7.68 -5.84 -20.01
CA MET A 66 7.83 -4.67 -19.14
C MET A 66 8.39 -5.11 -17.79
N THR A 67 9.62 -4.68 -17.50
CA THR A 67 10.27 -4.95 -16.21
C THR A 67 10.09 -3.77 -15.28
N PHE A 68 9.67 -4.06 -14.04
CA PHE A 68 9.57 -3.12 -12.93
C PHE A 68 10.61 -3.53 -11.88
N SER A 69 11.74 -2.81 -11.83
CA SER A 69 12.84 -3.04 -10.91
C SER A 69 13.62 -1.73 -10.67
N ALA A 70 14.51 -1.71 -9.69
CA ALA A 70 15.32 -0.52 -9.38
C ALA A 70 16.21 -0.10 -10.58
N GLN A 71 16.66 -1.10 -11.34
CA GLN A 71 17.59 -0.97 -12.47
C GLN A 71 16.88 -0.72 -13.82
N SER A 72 15.56 -0.94 -13.93
CA SER A 72 14.82 -0.67 -15.15
C SER A 72 14.33 0.77 -15.28
N SER A 73 13.86 1.12 -16.49
CA SER A 73 13.19 2.39 -16.78
C SER A 73 11.90 2.54 -15.97
N ASN A 74 11.10 1.47 -15.86
CA ASN A 74 9.94 1.44 -14.97
C ASN A 74 10.42 1.15 -13.55
N LYS A 75 10.12 2.04 -12.61
CA LYS A 75 10.50 1.86 -11.20
C LYS A 75 9.60 0.83 -10.51
N PRO A 76 10.08 0.17 -9.43
CA PRO A 76 9.24 -0.71 -8.64
C PRO A 76 7.98 0.01 -8.17
N LEU A 77 6.84 -0.69 -8.18
CA LEU A 77 5.61 -0.09 -7.69
C LEU A 77 5.66 0.00 -6.17
N ARG A 78 5.23 1.13 -5.62
CA ARG A 78 5.24 1.36 -4.17
C ARG A 78 4.08 0.62 -3.52
N LEU A 79 4.30 0.12 -2.31
CA LEU A 79 3.28 -0.45 -1.45
C LEU A 79 3.46 0.06 -0.01
N PRO A 80 2.41 0.02 0.82
CA PRO A 80 2.56 0.17 2.26
C PRO A 80 3.66 -0.76 2.80
N LYS A 81 4.51 -0.26 3.70
CA LYS A 81 5.59 -1.04 4.31
C LYS A 81 5.08 -2.22 5.13
N SER A 82 3.83 -2.15 5.58
CA SER A 82 3.13 -3.20 6.31
C SER A 82 2.79 -4.42 5.43
N ILE A 83 2.73 -4.26 4.11
CA ILE A 83 2.55 -5.38 3.17
C ILE A 83 3.92 -5.96 2.84
N GLU A 84 4.24 -7.10 3.45
CA GLU A 84 5.51 -7.83 3.23
C GLU A 84 5.48 -8.73 1.99
N ARG A 85 4.29 -9.18 1.58
CA ARG A 85 4.09 -10.03 0.40
C ARG A 85 2.76 -9.74 -0.28
N ILE A 86 2.73 -10.05 -1.57
CA ILE A 86 1.52 -10.10 -2.38
C ILE A 86 1.36 -11.52 -2.92
N TYR A 87 0.19 -12.09 -2.72
CA TYR A 87 -0.21 -13.40 -3.24
C TYR A 87 -1.12 -13.23 -4.45
N PHE A 88 -1.14 -14.24 -5.30
CA PHE A 88 -1.96 -14.28 -6.50
C PHE A 88 -2.87 -15.50 -6.45
N GLU A 89 -4.17 -15.27 -6.47
CA GLU A 89 -5.20 -16.30 -6.43
C GLU A 89 -6.07 -16.18 -7.68
N VAL A 90 -6.60 -17.30 -8.18
CA VAL A 90 -7.53 -17.25 -9.32
C VAL A 90 -8.95 -17.38 -8.78
N VAL A 91 -9.76 -16.35 -8.99
CA VAL A 91 -11.17 -16.30 -8.57
C VAL A 91 -12.00 -16.04 -9.81
N ASN A 92 -12.94 -16.93 -10.14
CA ASN A 92 -13.79 -16.84 -11.34
C ASN A 92 -13.02 -16.71 -12.67
N GLY A 93 -11.80 -17.26 -12.75
CA GLY A 93 -10.95 -17.18 -13.95
C GLY A 93 -10.12 -15.90 -14.05
N GLU A 94 -10.24 -14.98 -13.08
CA GLU A 94 -9.48 -13.74 -13.01
C GLU A 94 -8.42 -13.82 -11.90
N THR A 95 -7.30 -13.12 -12.09
CA THR A 95 -6.24 -13.07 -11.06
C THR A 95 -6.61 -12.02 -10.02
N MET A 96 -6.86 -12.49 -8.79
CA MET A 96 -7.01 -11.70 -7.59
C MET A 96 -5.66 -11.53 -6.91
N ILE A 97 -5.35 -10.28 -6.56
CA ILE A 97 -4.14 -9.87 -5.87
C ILE A 97 -4.48 -9.74 -4.39
N VAL A 98 -3.85 -10.54 -3.54
CA VAL A 98 -4.14 -10.61 -2.11
C VAL A 98 -2.92 -10.13 -1.31
N PRO A 99 -2.99 -8.98 -0.63
CA PRO A 99 -1.90 -8.49 0.21
C PRO A 99 -1.76 -9.33 1.49
N SER A 100 -0.54 -9.43 2.02
CA SER A 100 -0.27 -10.19 3.26
C SER A 100 -0.85 -9.56 4.53
N ASP A 101 -1.08 -8.25 4.54
CA ASP A 101 -1.70 -7.55 5.68
C ASP A 101 -3.22 -7.47 5.48
N SER A 102 -3.94 -8.12 6.41
CA SER A 102 -5.41 -8.18 6.47
C SER A 102 -6.13 -6.84 6.53
N LYS A 103 -5.43 -5.74 6.84
CA LYS A 103 -6.00 -4.37 6.79
C LYS A 103 -6.38 -3.95 5.37
N TYR A 104 -5.79 -4.58 4.36
CA TYR A 104 -5.99 -4.22 2.95
C TYR A 104 -6.81 -5.30 2.25
N HIS A 105 -7.81 -4.87 1.48
CA HIS A 105 -8.62 -5.78 0.68
C HIS A 105 -7.92 -6.11 -0.64
N GLY A 106 -7.93 -7.39 -1.00
CA GLY A 106 -7.48 -7.82 -2.31
C GLY A 106 -8.33 -7.24 -3.43
N PHE A 107 -7.76 -7.20 -4.62
CA PHE A 107 -8.39 -6.61 -5.81
C PHE A 107 -8.15 -7.49 -7.03
N VAL A 108 -9.06 -7.44 -7.98
CA VAL A 108 -8.98 -8.22 -9.22
C VAL A 108 -8.37 -7.38 -10.33
N VAL A 109 -7.58 -8.04 -11.18
CA VAL A 109 -7.00 -7.44 -12.38
C VAL A 109 -7.30 -8.34 -13.58
N GLU A 110 -7.96 -7.73 -14.56
CA GLU A 110 -8.35 -8.38 -15.82
C GLU A 110 -7.12 -8.67 -16.69
N ASN A 111 -7.23 -9.69 -17.54
CA ASN A 111 -6.20 -10.12 -18.49
C ASN A 111 -4.85 -10.50 -17.86
N LEU A 112 -4.75 -10.58 -16.53
CA LEU A 112 -3.55 -10.97 -15.81
C LEU A 112 -3.55 -12.49 -15.57
N ARG A 113 -2.40 -13.11 -15.77
CA ARG A 113 -2.09 -14.47 -15.33
C ARG A 113 -0.79 -14.44 -14.53
N ALA A 114 -0.87 -14.76 -13.25
CA ALA A 114 0.32 -14.87 -12.41
C ALA A 114 0.97 -16.26 -12.55
N GLU A 115 2.24 -16.31 -12.96
CA GLU A 115 3.08 -17.52 -12.83
C GLU A 115 3.83 -17.54 -11.49
N ALA A 116 4.02 -16.37 -10.86
CA ALA A 116 4.60 -16.26 -9.53
C ALA A 116 3.56 -16.62 -8.46
N GLN A 117 3.96 -17.43 -7.46
CA GLN A 117 3.10 -17.74 -6.31
C GLN A 117 2.89 -16.53 -5.39
N ASN A 118 3.96 -15.76 -5.18
CA ASN A 118 3.93 -14.51 -4.43
C ASN A 118 5.12 -13.62 -4.84
N ILE A 119 5.00 -12.33 -4.57
CA ILE A 119 6.08 -11.36 -4.67
C ILE A 119 6.37 -10.84 -3.26
N LYS A 120 7.65 -10.87 -2.85
CA LYS A 120 8.08 -10.20 -1.62
C LYS A 120 8.09 -8.70 -1.84
N THR A 121 7.52 -7.98 -0.90
CA THR A 121 7.37 -6.53 -0.96
C THR A 121 7.97 -5.92 0.30
N ASN A 122 9.02 -5.11 0.14
CA ASN A 122 9.61 -4.35 1.25
C ASN A 122 9.22 -2.88 1.10
N GLY A 123 7.91 -2.61 1.02
CA GLY A 123 7.35 -1.31 0.62
C GLY A 123 7.45 -1.01 -0.89
N GLN A 124 7.98 -1.94 -1.67
CA GLN A 124 8.03 -1.89 -3.13
C GLN A 124 7.89 -3.30 -3.71
N ALA A 125 7.21 -3.42 -4.85
CA ALA A 125 7.09 -4.64 -5.63
C ALA A 125 7.89 -4.52 -6.93
N SER A 126 8.74 -5.52 -7.20
CA SER A 126 9.45 -5.68 -8.46
C SER A 126 8.95 -6.94 -9.15
N PHE A 127 8.69 -6.85 -10.46
CA PHE A 127 8.11 -7.93 -11.25
C PHE A 127 8.33 -7.68 -12.75
N VAL A 128 8.06 -8.70 -13.54
CA VAL A 128 8.04 -8.62 -15.00
C VAL A 128 6.64 -8.92 -15.49
N LEU A 129 6.13 -8.07 -16.38
CA LEU A 129 4.90 -8.30 -17.14
C LEU A 129 5.27 -8.63 -18.57
N GLU A 130 4.69 -9.69 -19.12
CA GLU A 130 4.92 -10.10 -20.50
C GLU A 130 3.60 -10.38 -21.20
N ASN A 131 3.37 -9.75 -22.34
CA ASN A 131 2.21 -10.05 -23.16
C ASN A 131 2.42 -11.39 -23.89
N ARG A 132 1.59 -12.39 -23.59
CA ARG A 132 1.63 -13.71 -24.23
C ARG A 132 0.24 -14.18 -24.61
N VAL A 133 0.18 -15.01 -25.65
CA VAL A 133 -1.02 -15.82 -25.89
C VAL A 133 -0.93 -17.03 -24.98
N VAL A 134 -1.92 -17.19 -24.11
CA VAL A 134 -2.05 -18.32 -23.20
C VAL A 134 -3.40 -18.96 -23.43
N GLU A 135 -3.41 -20.25 -23.78
CA GLU A 135 -4.65 -21.01 -24.07
C GLU A 135 -5.50 -20.39 -25.19
N GLY A 136 -4.86 -19.70 -26.14
CA GLY A 136 -5.54 -19.05 -27.28
C GLY A 136 -6.04 -17.63 -27.01
N GLU A 137 -5.92 -17.14 -25.78
CA GLU A 137 -6.28 -15.77 -25.38
C GLU A 137 -5.03 -14.94 -25.09
N THR A 138 -5.04 -13.66 -25.47
CA THR A 138 -3.99 -12.73 -25.06
C THR A 138 -4.11 -12.51 -23.55
N LYS A 139 -3.02 -12.72 -22.80
CA LYS A 139 -2.91 -12.43 -21.36
C LYS A 139 -1.56 -11.82 -21.04
N VAL A 140 -1.53 -11.00 -20.01
CA VAL A 140 -0.31 -10.48 -19.41
C VAL A 140 0.14 -11.47 -18.36
N VAL A 141 1.30 -12.06 -18.59
CA VAL A 141 1.93 -13.01 -17.67
C VAL A 141 2.82 -12.25 -16.69
N LEU A 142 2.54 -12.39 -15.40
CA LEU A 142 3.35 -11.84 -14.33
C LEU A 142 4.36 -12.87 -13.83
N LYS A 143 5.63 -12.44 -13.77
CA LYS A 143 6.76 -13.22 -13.30
C LYS A 143 7.51 -12.46 -12.20
N ASN A 144 8.13 -13.21 -11.30
CA ASN A 144 9.02 -12.64 -10.30
C ASN A 144 10.37 -12.26 -10.96
N VAL A 145 11.04 -11.24 -10.40
CA VAL A 145 12.39 -10.81 -10.79
C VAL A 145 13.44 -11.55 -9.97
#